data_AF-A0A804NVG8-F1
#
_entry.id   AF-A0A804NVG8-F1
#
_cell.length_a   1.000
_cell.length_b   1.000
_cell.length_c   1.000
_cell.angle_alpha   90.00
_cell.angle_beta   90.00
_cell.angle_gamma   90.00
#
_symmetry.space_group_name_H-M   'P 1'
#
loop_
_entity.id
_entity.type
_entity.pdbx_description
1 polymer ?
#
loop_
_entity_poly.entity_id
_entity_poly.type
_entity_poly.pdbx_seq_one_letter_code
_entity_poly.pdbx_strand_id
1 'polypeptide(L)'
;MDVVVRNVSLRGLIEVEERASYRPHPDRPDDWTQFRQETTIRCRPLAALAAVAEKVETRCAERFLQNSAKGREVVERICRYLEAESAGAAPSVT
;
A
#
# COMPACT_ATOMS: atom_id res chain seq x y z
N MET A 1 6.63 -5.13 -11.89
CA MET A 1 7.17 -3.92 -11.23
C MET A 1 7.22 -4.18 -9.73
N ASP A 2 8.29 -3.74 -9.07
CA ASP A 2 8.45 -3.84 -7.62
C ASP A 2 8.66 -2.46 -7.01
N VAL A 3 8.01 -2.21 -5.87
CA VAL A 3 8.05 -0.94 -5.15
C VAL A 3 8.40 -1.23 -3.70
N VAL A 4 9.35 -0.47 -3.15
CA VAL A 4 9.72 -0.54 -1.74
C VAL A 4 9.65 0.86 -1.15
N VAL A 5 8.87 1.02 -0.08
CA VAL A 5 8.69 2.29 0.63
C VAL A 5 9.12 2.13 2.08
N ARG A 6 9.78 3.15 2.63
CA ARG A 6 10.21 3.17 4.05
C ARG A 6 9.90 4.52 4.66
N ASN A 7 9.51 4.53 5.94
CA ASN A 7 9.38 5.80 6.67
C ASN A 7 10.73 6.53 6.73
N VAL A 8 10.70 7.86 6.57
CA VAL A 8 11.90 8.72 6.64
C VAL A 8 12.10 9.24 8.07
N SER A 9 11.01 9.67 8.70
CA SER A 9 11.00 10.16 10.08
C SER A 9 10.95 9.03 11.10
N LEU A 10 11.44 9.28 12.31
CA LEU A 10 11.43 8.33 13.44
C LEU A 10 12.25 7.04 13.19
N ARG A 11 13.12 7.04 12.18
CA ARG A 11 14.10 5.96 11.99
C ARG A 11 14.91 5.79 13.27
N GLY A 12 15.03 4.55 13.75
CA GLY A 12 15.63 4.22 15.04
C GLY A 12 14.65 4.10 16.21
N LEU A 13 13.40 4.54 16.05
CA LEU A 13 12.30 4.23 16.98
C LEU A 13 11.33 3.23 16.38
N ILE A 14 10.85 3.53 15.17
CA ILE A 14 9.95 2.70 14.38
C ILE A 14 10.46 2.62 12.95
N GLU A 15 10.55 1.41 12.42
CA GLU A 15 10.85 1.13 11.03
C GLU A 15 9.63 0.47 10.40
N VAL A 16 9.07 1.13 9.39
CA VAL A 16 8.01 0.61 8.55
C VAL A 16 8.60 0.42 7.16
N GLU A 17 8.58 -0.80 6.66
CA GLU A 17 8.95 -1.14 5.30
C GLU A 17 7.77 -1.79 4.60
N GLU A 18 7.35 -1.20 3.49
CA GLU A 18 6.31 -1.74 2.64
C GLU A 18 6.94 -2.21 1.33
N ARG A 19 6.63 -3.44 0.93
CA ARG A 19 7.02 -4.04 -0.35
C ARG A 19 5.77 -4.36 -1.13
N ALA A 20 5.69 -3.85 -2.34
CA ALA A 20 4.59 -4.14 -3.26
C ALA A 20 5.13 -4.69 -4.58
N SER A 21 4.42 -5.68 -5.13
CA SER A 21 4.73 -6.26 -6.43
C SER A 21 3.49 -6.28 -7.32
N TYR A 22 3.72 -5.92 -8.57
CA TYR A 22 2.74 -5.95 -9.65
C TYR A 22 3.23 -6.95 -10.69
N ARG A 23 2.42 -7.96 -10.99
CA ARG A 23 2.70 -9.03 -11.96
C ARG A 23 1.45 -9.31 -12.79
N PRO A 24 1.56 -9.79 -14.04
CA PRO A 24 0.41 -10.33 -14.75
C PRO A 24 -0.29 -11.42 -13.92
N HIS A 25 -1.62 -11.44 -13.92
CA HIS A 25 -2.38 -12.47 -13.20
C HIS A 25 -2.15 -13.84 -13.85
N PRO A 26 -1.89 -14.91 -13.08
CA PRO A 26 -1.57 -16.23 -13.65
C PRO A 26 -2.65 -16.77 -14.59
N ASP A 27 -3.93 -16.53 -14.29
CA ASP A 27 -5.06 -17.03 -15.10
C ASP A 27 -5.53 -16.06 -16.19
N ARG A 28 -5.16 -14.78 -16.10
CA ARG A 28 -5.61 -13.70 -17.00
C ARG A 28 -4.49 -12.67 -17.20
N PRO A 29 -3.36 -13.06 -17.80
CA PRO A 29 -2.16 -12.23 -17.82
C PRO A 29 -2.32 -10.94 -18.64
N ASP A 30 -3.21 -10.94 -19.64
CA ASP A 30 -3.44 -9.80 -20.53
C ASP A 30 -4.48 -8.81 -19.97
N ASP A 31 -5.37 -9.26 -19.09
CA ASP A 31 -6.46 -8.43 -18.56
C ASP A 31 -6.19 -7.94 -17.13
N TRP A 32 -5.55 -8.77 -16.30
CA TRP A 32 -5.47 -8.53 -14.86
C TRP A 32 -4.03 -8.42 -14.38
N THR A 33 -3.82 -7.48 -13.45
CA THR A 33 -2.57 -7.38 -12.71
C THR A 33 -2.76 -7.96 -11.31
N GLN A 34 -2.03 -9.02 -10.98
CA GLN A 34 -1.90 -9.49 -9.61
C GLN A 34 -1.04 -8.51 -8.82
N PHE A 35 -1.65 -7.96 -7.77
CA PHE A 35 -1.01 -7.09 -6.79
C PHE A 35 -0.77 -7.85 -5.48
N ARG A 36 0.45 -7.79 -4.96
CA ARG A 36 0.80 -8.28 -3.62
C ARG A 36 1.51 -7.18 -2.84
N GLN A 37 1.13 -7.01 -1.58
CA GLN A 37 1.69 -6.01 -0.69
C GLN A 37 2.00 -6.64 0.65
N GLU A 38 3.19 -6.37 1.17
CA GLU A 38 3.66 -6.83 2.45
C GLU A 38 4.18 -5.63 3.24
N THR A 39 3.87 -5.55 4.52
CA THR A 39 4.44 -4.54 5.40
C THR A 39 5.10 -5.18 6.60
N THR A 40 6.32 -4.75 6.86
CA THR A 40 7.12 -5.11 8.01
C THR A 40 7.26 -3.90 8.92
N ILE A 41 6.92 -4.07 10.18
CA ILE A 41 6.98 -3.02 11.19
C ILE A 41 7.90 -3.50 12.30
N ARG A 42 8.94 -2.72 12.59
CA ARG A 42 9.89 -2.99 13.67
C ARG A 42 9.92 -1.81 14.62
N CYS A 43 9.59 -2.05 15.87
CA CYS A 43 9.71 -1.06 16.93
C CYS A 43 10.98 -1.37 17.73
N ARG A 44 11.85 -0.38 17.95
CA ARG A 44 12.93 -0.58 18.94
C ARG A 44 12.31 -0.66 20.33
N PRO A 45 12.74 -1.61 21.16
CA PRO A 45 12.27 -1.69 22.53
C PRO A 45 12.80 -0.47 23.30
N LEU A 46 11.97 0.57 23.39
CA LEU A 46 12.11 1.54 24.47
C LEU A 46 11.48 0.87 25.69
N ALA A 47 12.22 0.73 26.78
CA ALA A 47 11.70 0.12 28.00
C ALA A 47 10.37 0.77 28.45
N ALA A 48 10.22 2.07 28.22
CA ALA A 48 9.00 2.83 28.46
C ALA A 48 7.81 2.46 27.54
N LEU A 49 8.07 1.90 26.35
CA LEU A 49 7.04 1.53 25.38
C LEU A 49 6.77 0.02 25.33
N ALA A 50 7.50 -0.82 26.07
CA ALA A 50 7.28 -2.27 26.06
C ALA A 50 5.82 -2.64 26.39
N ALA A 51 5.21 -1.94 27.34
CA ALA A 51 3.80 -2.14 27.73
C ALA A 51 2.78 -1.71 26.65
N VAL A 52 3.20 -0.92 25.66
CA VAL A 52 2.33 -0.45 24.56
C VAL A 52 2.80 -0.95 23.20
N ALA A 53 3.85 -1.78 23.12
CA ALA A 53 4.44 -2.24 21.87
C ALA A 53 3.39 -2.96 21.01
N GLU A 54 2.65 -3.90 21.60
CA GLU A 54 1.53 -4.59 20.96
C GLU A 54 0.46 -3.62 20.43
N LYS A 55 0.14 -2.57 21.20
CA LYS A 55 -0.83 -1.55 20.80
C LYS A 55 -0.32 -0.70 19.63
N VAL A 56 0.97 -0.38 19.60
CA VAL A 56 1.61 0.32 18.48
C VAL A 56 1.59 -0.58 17.25
N GLU A 57 1.94 -1.85 17.38
CA GLU A 57 1.90 -2.83 16.29
C GLU A 57 0.49 -2.98 15.72
N THR A 58 -0.52 -3.17 16.59
CA THR A 58 -1.93 -3.25 16.20
C THR A 58 -2.38 -2.00 15.45
N ARG A 59 -2.08 -0.81 15.98
CA ARG A 59 -2.41 0.48 15.34
C ARG A 59 -1.75 0.62 13.97
N CYS A 60 -0.52 0.14 13.82
CA CYS A 60 0.17 0.21 12.54
C CYS A 60 -0.39 -0.80 11.53
N ALA A 61 -0.77 -2.00 11.98
CA ALA A 61 -1.45 -3.01 11.15
C ALA A 61 -2.83 -2.51 10.67
N GLU A 62 -3.63 -1.91 11.56
CA GLU A 62 -4.92 -1.28 11.20
C GLU A 62 -4.74 -0.19 10.14
N ARG A 63 -3.74 0.69 10.32
CA ARG A 63 -3.42 1.74 9.34
C ARG A 63 -2.96 1.17 8.00
N PHE A 64 -2.17 0.10 8.02
CA PHE A 64 -1.74 -0.58 6.81
C PHE A 64 -2.95 -1.13 6.03
N LEU A 65 -3.87 -1.82 6.69
CA LEU A 65 -5.09 -2.34 6.06
C LEU A 65 -5.95 -1.21 5.46
N GLN A 66 -6.13 -0.12 6.20
CA GLN A 66 -6.85 1.06 5.70
C GLN A 66 -6.14 1.70 4.49
N ASN A 67 -4.81 1.80 4.52
CA ASN A 67 -4.01 2.36 3.42
C ASN A 67 -4.06 1.47 2.19
N SER A 68 -4.00 0.15 2.35
CA SER A 68 -4.12 -0.81 1.24
C SER A 68 -5.49 -0.71 0.56
N ALA A 69 -6.58 -0.63 1.34
CA ALA A 69 -7.92 -0.45 0.80
C ALA A 69 -8.06 0.86 0.00
N LYS A 70 -7.61 1.99 0.57
CA LYS A 70 -7.60 3.29 -0.12
C LYS A 70 -6.72 3.27 -1.37
N GLY A 71 -5.53 2.65 -1.29
CA GLY A 71 -4.61 2.49 -2.42
C GLY A 71 -5.27 1.77 -3.58
N ARG A 72 -5.96 0.66 -3.30
CA ARG A 72 -6.74 -0.07 -4.32
C ARG A 72 -7.79 0.82 -4.97
N GLU A 73 -8.61 1.52 -4.18
CA GLU A 73 -9.65 2.41 -4.71
C GLU A 73 -9.08 3.51 -5.62
N VAL A 74 -7.95 4.10 -5.24
CA VAL A 74 -7.27 5.14 -6.02
C VAL A 74 -6.73 4.56 -7.33
N VAL A 75 -6.05 3.41 -7.28
CA VAL A 75 -5.51 2.75 -8.48
C VAL A 75 -6.63 2.37 -9.44
N GLU A 76 -7.71 1.75 -8.94
CA GLU A 76 -8.88 1.41 -9.77
C GLU A 76 -9.51 2.65 -10.43
N ARG A 77 -9.59 3.77 -9.69
CA ARG A 77 -10.10 5.03 -10.25
C ARG A 77 -9.20 5.54 -11.37
N ILE A 78 -7.88 5.48 -11.19
CA ILE A 78 -6.91 5.89 -12.21
C ILE A 78 -7.01 4.98 -13.44
N CYS A 79 -7.11 3.65 -13.25
CA CYS A 79 -7.32 2.72 -14.36
C CYS A 79 -8.58 3.04 -15.16
N ARG A 80 -9.74 3.22 -14.51
CA ARG A 80 -10.99 3.59 -15.19
C ARG A 80 -10.86 4.91 -15.95
N TYR A 81 -10.17 5.90 -15.36
CA TYR A 81 -9.92 7.18 -16.02
C TYR A 81 -9.07 6.99 -17.29
N LEU A 82 -7.97 6.23 -17.21
CA LEU A 82 -7.08 5.96 -18.34
C LEU A 82 -7.76 5.11 -19.43
N GLU A 83 -8.61 4.16 -19.05
CA GLU A 83 -9.43 3.36 -19.98
C GLU A 83 -10.42 4.25 -20.74
N ALA A 84 -11.11 5.16 -20.06
CA ALA A 84 -12.03 6.12 -20.68
C ALA A 84 -11.30 7.09 -21.62
N GLU A 85 -10.15 7.63 -21.17
CA GLU A 85 -9.30 8.50 -21.98
C GLU A 85 -8.80 7.77 -23.25
N SER A 86 -8.37 6.51 -23.11
CA SER A 86 -7.93 5.67 -24.24
C SER A 86 -9.07 5.31 -25.20
N ALA A 87 -10.31 5.20 -24.71
CA ALA A 87 -11.50 4.95 -25.53
C ALA A 87 -12.02 6.21 -26.26
N GLY A 88 -11.38 7.37 -26.09
CA GLY A 88 -11.83 8.64 -26.66
C GLY A 88 -13.04 9.25 -25.95
N ALA A 89 -13.41 8.72 -24.77
CA ALA A 89 -14.46 9.25 -23.92
C ALA A 89 -13.83 10.23 -22.92
N ALA A 90 -13.64 11.49 -23.32
CA ALA A 90 -13.19 12.53 -22.40
C ALA A 90 -14.18 12.64 -21.21
N PRO A 91 -13.76 12.39 -19.95
CA PRO A 91 -14.63 12.64 -18.81
C PRO A 91 -14.64 14.15 -18.59
N SER A 92 -15.82 14.76 -18.76
CA SER A 92 -16.06 16.15 -18.39
C SER A 92 -15.93 16.26 -16.87
N VAL A 93 -14.82 16.82 -16.38
CA VAL A 93 -14.68 17.18 -14.96
C VAL A 93 -15.23 18.60 -14.80
N THR A 94 -16.41 18.71 -14.17
CA THR A 94 -16.81 19.87 -13.36
C THR A 94 -16.58 19.49 -11.91
#